data_AF-A0A930KCS5-F1
#
_entry.id   AF-A0A930KCS5-F1
#
_cell.length_a   1.000
_cell.length_b   1.000
_cell.length_c   1.000
_cell.angle_alpha   90.00
_cell.angle_beta   90.00
_cell.angle_gamma   90.00
#
_symmetry.space_group_name_H-M   'P 1'
#
loop_
_entity.id
_entity.type
_entity.pdbx_description
1 polymer ?
#
loop_
_entity_poly.entity_id
_entity_poly.type
_entity_poly.pdbx_seq_one_letter_code
_entity_poly.pdbx_strand_id
1 'polypeptide(L)'
;MRIPQKRIHYHFIDYLYYVGEQKYTGRIDGPMMICLPFFAPLMVLSIKLNIPIIDSGWGFCIGILIIVVTACYFIDKLYERNNRAERVLKHFKKTVWGSEPVMAAFILIWFLTNISLTLFLLKL
;
A
#
# COMPACT_ATOMS: atom_id res chain seq x y z
N MET A 1 13.93 -27.76 -14.29
CA MET A 1 14.82 -26.58 -14.20
C MET A 1 14.81 -26.04 -12.77
N ARG A 2 15.95 -26.05 -12.06
CA ARG A 2 16.08 -25.36 -10.76
C ARG A 2 16.16 -23.86 -11.04
N ILE A 3 15.09 -23.13 -10.75
CA ILE A 3 15.08 -21.67 -10.77
C ILE A 3 16.13 -21.22 -9.75
N PRO A 4 17.13 -20.41 -10.12
CA PRO A 4 18.15 -19.96 -9.18
C PRO A 4 17.45 -19.25 -8.03
N GLN A 5 17.71 -19.68 -6.79
CA GLN A 5 17.28 -18.99 -5.57
C GLN A 5 17.99 -17.63 -5.52
N LYS A 6 17.49 -16.63 -6.26
CA LYS A 6 17.85 -15.24 -6.04
C LYS A 6 17.53 -14.95 -4.57
N ARG A 7 18.54 -14.57 -3.78
CA ARG A 7 18.33 -14.04 -2.43
C ARG A 7 17.34 -12.88 -2.57
N ILE A 8 16.16 -13.05 -1.99
CA ILE A 8 15.13 -12.02 -2.01
C ILE A 8 15.57 -10.99 -0.99
N HIS A 9 15.75 -9.77 -1.44
CA HIS A 9 15.90 -8.63 -0.54
C HIS A 9 14.49 -8.19 -0.13
N TYR A 10 14.24 -8.18 1.17
CA TYR A 10 12.97 -7.73 1.73
C TYR A 10 13.04 -6.23 1.94
N HIS A 11 12.07 -5.52 1.37
CA HIS A 11 11.97 -4.06 1.48
C HIS A 11 10.79 -3.66 2.36
N PHE A 12 10.72 -2.38 2.70
CA PHE A 12 9.60 -1.79 3.43
C PHE A 12 8.23 -2.07 2.76
N ILE A 13 8.17 -2.07 1.43
CA ILE A 13 6.95 -2.40 0.66
C ILE A 13 6.50 -3.85 0.90
N ASP A 14 7.45 -4.79 1.08
CA ASP A 14 7.11 -6.18 1.42
C ASP A 14 6.53 -6.27 2.84
N TYR A 15 6.97 -5.39 3.76
CA TYR A 15 6.37 -5.30 5.09
C TYR A 15 4.96 -4.70 5.05
N LEU A 16 4.72 -3.66 4.24
CA LEU A 16 3.37 -3.12 4.01
C LEU A 16 2.41 -4.19 3.48
N TYR A 17 2.87 -4.97 2.49
CA TYR A 17 2.12 -6.10 1.97
C TYR A 17 1.80 -7.11 3.09
N TYR A 18 2.82 -7.50 3.87
CA TYR A 18 2.64 -8.43 4.99
C TYR A 18 1.59 -7.94 5.99
N VAL A 19 1.65 -6.67 6.39
CA VAL A 19 0.71 -6.07 7.36
C VAL A 19 -0.72 -6.06 6.80
N GLY A 20 -0.90 -5.72 5.52
CA GLY A 20 -2.22 -5.76 4.87
C GLY A 20 -2.79 -7.19 4.76
N GLU A 21 -1.93 -8.18 4.55
CA GLU A 21 -2.36 -9.59 4.53
C GLU A 21 -2.61 -10.18 5.93
N GLN A 22 -2.19 -9.51 7.02
CA GLN A 22 -2.54 -9.93 8.37
C GLN A 22 -3.94 -9.42 8.75
N LYS A 23 -4.74 -10.31 9.38
CA LYS A 23 -6.15 -10.13 9.76
C LYS A 23 -6.52 -8.88 10.59
N TYR A 24 -5.58 -8.01 10.95
CA TYR A 24 -5.85 -6.78 11.69
C TYR A 24 -6.62 -5.73 10.90
N THR A 25 -6.56 -5.76 9.57
CA THR A 25 -7.23 -4.78 8.72
C THR A 25 -8.60 -5.21 8.22
N GLY A 26 -8.91 -6.51 8.15
CA GLY A 26 -10.22 -7.12 7.82
C GLY A 26 -10.89 -6.74 6.49
N ARG A 27 -10.45 -5.67 5.85
CA ARG A 27 -10.97 -5.01 4.64
C ARG A 27 -9.87 -4.39 3.77
N ILE A 28 -8.63 -4.32 4.26
CA ILE A 28 -7.49 -3.75 3.53
C ILE A 28 -6.51 -4.87 3.27
N ASP A 29 -6.49 -5.37 2.04
CA ASP A 29 -5.58 -6.42 1.59
C ASP A 29 -4.15 -5.86 1.36
N GLY A 30 -3.15 -6.73 1.24
CA GLY A 30 -1.74 -6.37 1.06
C GLY A 30 -1.48 -5.29 -0.01
N PRO A 31 -2.04 -5.42 -1.23
CA PRO A 31 -1.89 -4.40 -2.28
C PRO A 31 -2.48 -3.05 -1.88
N MET A 32 -3.63 -3.05 -1.22
CA MET A 32 -4.32 -1.83 -0.82
C MET A 32 -3.52 -1.09 0.26
N MET A 33 -2.88 -1.82 1.19
CA MET A 33 -1.98 -1.24 2.19
C MET A 33 -0.76 -0.54 1.56
N ILE A 34 -0.27 -1.05 0.42
CA ILE A 34 0.80 -0.40 -0.36
C ILE A 34 0.28 0.85 -1.08
N CYS A 35 -0.94 0.82 -1.62
CA CYS A 35 -1.50 1.90 -2.44
C CYS A 35 -2.00 3.10 -1.63
N LEU A 36 -2.54 2.86 -0.43
CA LEU A 36 -3.13 3.86 0.46
C LEU A 36 -2.29 5.15 0.69
N PRO A 37 -0.97 5.09 0.93
CA PRO A 37 -0.16 6.28 1.19
C PRO A 37 0.06 7.16 -0.03
N PHE A 38 -0.14 6.62 -1.23
CA PHE A 38 -0.05 7.40 -2.46
C PHE A 38 -1.37 8.11 -2.76
N PHE A 39 -2.49 7.51 -2.36
CA PHE A 39 -3.83 7.98 -2.69
C PHE A 39 -4.17 9.35 -2.10
N ALA A 40 -4.01 9.53 -0.78
CA ALA A 40 -4.41 10.77 -0.12
C ALA A 40 -3.58 11.99 -0.60
N PRO A 41 -2.25 11.91 -0.73
CA PRO A 41 -1.46 12.98 -1.34
C PRO A 41 -1.84 13.26 -2.79
N LEU A 42 -2.06 12.23 -3.60
CA LEU A 42 -2.50 12.39 -4.99
C LEU A 42 -3.82 13.15 -5.07
N MET A 43 -4.82 12.78 -4.27
CA MET A 43 -6.12 13.47 -4.20
C MET A 43 -5.94 14.97 -3.92
N VAL A 44 -5.18 15.32 -2.88
CA VAL A 44 -4.96 16.72 -2.49
C VAL A 44 -4.19 17.50 -3.56
N LEU A 45 -3.14 16.91 -4.14
CA LEU A 45 -2.36 17.54 -5.21
C LEU A 45 -3.20 17.78 -6.47
N SER A 46 -4.06 16.84 -6.82
CA SER A 46 -4.91 16.93 -8.00
C SER A 46 -5.92 18.06 -7.89
N ILE A 47 -6.53 18.23 -6.71
CA ILE A 47 -7.44 19.34 -6.41
C ILE A 47 -6.71 20.69 -6.54
N LYS A 48 -5.48 20.78 -5.99
CA LYS A 48 -4.70 22.02 -6.01
C LYS A 48 -4.17 22.42 -7.39
N LEU A 49 -3.77 21.44 -8.20
CA LEU A 49 -3.23 21.67 -9.54
C LEU A 49 -4.32 21.99 -10.57
N ASN A 50 -5.60 21.99 -10.17
CA ASN A 50 -6.76 22.35 -10.99
C ASN A 50 -6.73 21.67 -12.37
N ILE A 51 -6.39 20.37 -12.38
CA ILE A 51 -6.23 19.61 -13.63
C ILE A 51 -7.63 19.49 -14.26
N PRO A 52 -7.87 19.96 -15.50
CA PRO A 52 -9.20 20.10 -16.09
C PRO A 52 -9.98 18.79 -16.31
N ILE A 53 -9.33 17.63 -16.21
CA ILE A 53 -9.99 16.30 -16.17
C ILE A 53 -10.87 16.15 -14.89
N ILE A 54 -10.71 17.06 -13.93
CA ILE A 54 -11.30 17.03 -12.58
C ILE A 54 -12.60 17.87 -12.47
N ASP A 55 -12.98 18.63 -13.50
CA ASP A 55 -14.15 19.53 -13.43
C ASP A 55 -15.50 18.81 -13.30
N SER A 56 -15.54 17.51 -13.58
CA SER A 56 -16.68 16.66 -13.19
C SER A 56 -16.28 15.86 -11.95
N GLY A 57 -16.75 16.27 -10.76
CA GLY A 57 -16.35 15.66 -9.48
C GLY A 57 -16.47 14.12 -9.43
N TRP A 58 -17.38 13.53 -10.22
CA TRP A 58 -17.49 12.08 -10.39
C TRP A 58 -16.42 11.46 -11.28
N GLY A 59 -16.03 12.12 -12.38
CA GLY A 59 -15.01 11.62 -13.31
C GLY A 59 -13.63 11.51 -12.66
N PHE A 60 -13.30 12.44 -11.76
CA PHE A 60 -12.09 12.39 -10.96
C PHE A 60 -12.06 11.20 -10.00
N CYS A 61 -13.13 11.01 -9.22
CA CYS A 61 -13.26 9.88 -8.30
C CYS A 61 -13.17 8.53 -9.03
N ILE A 62 -13.84 8.41 -10.18
CA ILE A 62 -13.80 7.20 -11.02
C ILE A 62 -12.38 6.98 -11.57
N GLY A 63 -11.73 8.02 -12.07
CA GLY A 63 -10.37 7.92 -12.61
C GLY A 63 -9.37 7.43 -11.57
N ILE A 64 -9.43 7.97 -10.35
CA ILE A 64 -8.54 7.53 -9.27
C ILE A 64 -8.89 6.09 -8.83
N LEU A 65 -10.17 5.74 -8.76
CA LEU A 65 -10.56 4.36 -8.45
C LEU A 65 -10.01 3.37 -9.49
N ILE A 66 -10.05 3.70 -10.79
CA ILE A 66 -9.45 2.90 -11.85
C ILE A 66 -7.94 2.75 -11.64
N ILE A 67 -7.24 3.83 -11.30
CA ILE A 67 -5.79 3.81 -11.03
C ILE A 67 -5.48 2.88 -9.84
N VAL A 68 -6.24 2.98 -8.74
CA VAL A 68 -6.04 2.15 -7.55
C VAL A 68 -6.29 0.68 -7.85
N VAL A 69 -7.41 0.35 -8.47
CA VAL A 69 -7.75 -1.04 -8.81
C VAL A 69 -6.70 -1.63 -9.73
N THR A 70 -6.26 -0.87 -10.73
CA THR A 70 -5.21 -1.27 -11.67
C THR A 70 -3.87 -1.49 -10.95
N ALA A 71 -3.47 -0.57 -10.06
CA ALA A 71 -2.25 -0.70 -9.27
C ALA A 71 -2.29 -1.93 -8.36
N CYS A 72 -3.40 -2.17 -7.66
CA CYS A 72 -3.59 -3.36 -6.83
C CYS A 72 -3.46 -4.64 -7.66
N TYR A 73 -4.09 -4.70 -8.84
CA TYR A 73 -3.98 -5.85 -9.74
C TYR A 73 -2.52 -6.14 -10.16
N PHE A 74 -1.76 -5.10 -10.53
CA PHE A 74 -0.35 -5.28 -10.87
C PHE A 74 0.49 -5.73 -9.68
N ILE A 75 0.23 -5.18 -8.49
CA ILE A 75 0.90 -5.60 -7.26
C ILE A 75 0.60 -7.07 -6.98
N ASP A 76 -0.67 -7.50 -7.05
CA ASP A 76 -1.02 -8.91 -6.88
C ASP A 76 -0.26 -9.82 -7.85
N LYS A 77 -0.20 -9.46 -9.13
CA LYS A 77 0.57 -10.22 -10.12
C LYS A 77 2.07 -10.25 -9.82
N LEU A 78 2.64 -9.17 -9.28
CA LEU A 78 4.03 -9.12 -8.85
C LEU A 78 4.30 -10.01 -7.63
N TYR A 79 3.34 -10.10 -6.71
CA TYR A 79 3.46 -10.90 -5.49
C TYR A 79 3.14 -12.38 -5.72
N GLU A 80 2.26 -12.72 -6.67
CA GLU A 80 2.09 -14.09 -7.19
C GLU A 80 3.37 -14.59 -7.87
N ARG A 81 4.09 -13.71 -8.56
CA ARG A 81 5.29 -14.09 -9.33
C ARG A 81 6.34 -14.73 -8.43
N ASN A 82 6.76 -15.94 -8.83
CA ASN A 82 7.75 -16.74 -8.11
C ASN A 82 7.36 -17.08 -6.66
N ASN A 83 6.09 -17.04 -6.25
CA ASN A 83 5.64 -17.20 -4.87
C ASN A 83 6.25 -16.15 -3.92
N ARG A 84 6.32 -14.87 -4.35
CA ARG A 84 6.84 -13.79 -3.51
C ARG A 84 5.95 -13.58 -2.27
N ALA A 85 4.62 -13.55 -2.44
CA ALA A 85 3.64 -13.41 -1.35
C ALA A 85 3.93 -14.41 -0.21
N GLU A 86 3.96 -15.71 -0.51
CA GLU A 86 4.21 -16.75 0.49
C GLU A 86 5.54 -16.57 1.22
N ARG A 87 6.60 -16.18 0.49
CA ARG A 87 7.94 -15.96 1.08
C ARG A 87 8.00 -14.71 1.94
N VAL A 88 7.27 -13.66 1.60
CA VAL A 88 7.12 -12.44 2.40
C VAL A 88 6.38 -12.76 3.70
N LEU A 89 5.23 -13.43 3.60
CA LEU A 89 4.44 -13.86 4.75
C LEU A 89 5.24 -14.75 5.70
N LYS A 90 5.94 -15.75 5.16
CA LYS A 90 6.75 -16.68 5.95
C LYS A 90 7.96 -16.00 6.60
N HIS A 91 8.55 -15.02 5.93
CA HIS A 91 9.69 -14.28 6.47
C HIS A 91 9.26 -13.42 7.65
N PHE A 92 8.32 -12.49 7.45
CA PHE A 92 7.96 -11.54 8.50
C PHE A 92 7.30 -12.20 9.71
N LYS A 93 6.50 -13.25 9.50
CA LYS A 93 5.92 -14.07 10.58
C LYS A 93 6.98 -14.67 11.53
N LYS A 94 8.21 -14.90 11.06
CA LYS A 94 9.32 -15.46 11.86
C LYS A 94 10.22 -14.40 12.48
N THR A 95 10.00 -13.13 12.18
CA THR A 95 10.81 -12.01 12.67
C THR A 95 10.06 -11.22 13.73
N VAL A 96 10.77 -10.34 14.46
CA VAL A 96 10.17 -9.39 15.42
C VAL A 96 9.07 -8.53 14.78
N TRP A 97 9.19 -8.25 13.47
CA TRP A 97 8.20 -7.50 12.69
C TRP A 97 6.84 -8.19 12.56
N GLY A 98 6.77 -9.51 12.75
CA GLY A 98 5.53 -10.28 12.77
C GLY A 98 4.82 -10.28 14.13
N SER A 99 5.40 -9.65 15.16
CA SER A 99 4.76 -9.54 16.46
C SER A 99 3.59 -8.56 16.40
N GLU A 100 2.46 -8.95 17.01
CA GLU A 100 1.26 -8.12 17.13
C GLU A 100 1.53 -6.69 17.65
N PRO A 101 2.31 -6.46 18.72
CA PRO A 101 2.56 -5.11 19.21
C PRO A 101 3.33 -4.24 18.21
N VAL A 102 4.30 -4.82 17.48
CA VAL A 102 5.08 -4.08 16.48
C VAL A 102 4.19 -3.72 15.29
N MET A 103 3.36 -4.65 14.83
CA MET A 103 2.42 -4.41 13.75
C MET A 103 1.36 -3.36 14.13
N ALA A 104 0.81 -3.42 15.35
CA ALA A 104 -0.14 -2.42 15.84
C ALA A 104 0.49 -1.02 15.95
N ALA A 105 1.71 -0.93 16.50
CA ALA A 105 2.45 0.32 16.57
C ALA A 105 2.75 0.87 15.16
N PHE A 106 3.12 -0.01 14.23
CA PHE A 106 3.35 0.36 12.84
C PHE A 106 2.09 0.91 12.18
N ILE A 107 0.95 0.23 12.30
CA ILE A 107 -0.34 0.67 11.75
C ILE A 107 -0.71 2.05 12.32
N LEU A 108 -0.53 2.26 13.62
CA LEU A 108 -0.79 3.56 14.26
C LEU A 108 0.08 4.68 13.65
N ILE A 109 1.40 4.47 13.60
CA ILE A 109 2.34 5.43 13.02
C ILE A 109 2.01 5.68 11.55
N TRP A 110 1.66 4.64 10.81
CA TRP A 110 1.28 4.71 9.41
C TRP A 110 0.06 5.61 9.19
N PHE A 111 -1.02 5.41 9.95
CA PHE A 111 -2.20 6.27 9.86
C PHE A 111 -1.90 7.71 10.28
N LEU A 112 -1.18 7.91 11.38
CA LEU A 112 -0.81 9.25 11.85
C LEU A 112 0.04 10.01 10.83
N THR A 113 0.99 9.31 10.18
CA THR A 113 1.84 9.90 9.14
C THR A 113 1.03 10.32 7.92
N ASN A 114 0.12 9.45 7.45
CA ASN A 114 -0.73 9.74 6.30
C ASN A 114 -1.72 10.89 6.57
N ILE A 115 -2.32 10.94 7.75
CA ILE A 115 -3.19 12.05 8.17
C ILE A 115 -2.38 13.35 8.24
N SER A 116 -1.21 13.33 8.90
CA SER A 116 -0.36 14.51 9.06
C SER A 116 0.13 15.06 7.71
N LEU A 117 0.56 14.17 6.81
CA LEU A 117 0.97 14.54 5.45
C LEU A 117 -0.19 15.15 4.66
N THR A 118 -1.39 14.56 4.76
CA THR A 118 -2.59 15.09 4.09
C THR A 118 -2.94 16.48 4.60
N LEU A 119 -2.93 16.69 5.93
CA LEU A 119 -3.18 17.99 6.55
C LEU A 119 -2.13 19.04 6.14
N PHE A 120 -0.86 18.65 6.10
CA PHE A 120 0.22 19.51 5.61
C PHE A 120 -0.01 19.93 4.15
N LEU A 121 -0.34 18.99 3.28
CA LEU A 121 -0.63 19.26 1.88
C LEU A 121 -1.89 20.09 1.69
N LEU A 122 -2.91 19.98 2.55
CA LEU A 122 -4.10 20.83 2.51
C LEU A 122 -3.79 22.28 2.89
N LYS A 123 -2.92 22.50 3.87
CA LYS A 123 -2.52 23.83 4.35
C LYS A 123 -1.64 24.60 3.36
N LEU A 124 -0.86 23.88 2.55
CA LEU A 124 0.06 24.47 1.56
C LEU A 124 -0.68 25.24 0.45
#